data_AF-X1TFK0-F1
#
_entry.id   AF-X1TFK0-F1
#
_cell.length_a   1.000
_cell.length_b   1.000
_cell.length_c   1.000
_cell.angle_alpha   90.00
_cell.angle_beta   90.00
_cell.angle_gamma   90.00
#
_symmetry.space_group_name_H-M   'P 1'
#
loop_
_entity.id
_entity.type
_entity.pdbx_description
1 polymer ?
#
loop_
_entity_poly.entity_id
_entity_poly.type
_entity_poly.pdbx_seq_one_letter_code
_entity_poly.pdbx_strand_id
1 'polypeptide(L)'
;MPEDINSVAISSNGTYIAAGCDNDRIYCFNKSSSTPLWDYYVGSTIREVVVSFDEKYIAAAAEGVYFFNISNIGSPLLGSYPSSNLFLKNLILSQ
;
A
#
# COMPACT_ATOMS: atom_id res chain seq x y z
N MET A 1 -10.48 -11.51 14.90
CA MET A 1 -9.41 -12.36 14.33
C MET A 1 -8.09 -11.79 14.84
N PRO A 2 -7.02 -12.58 15.01
CA PRO A 2 -5.68 -11.99 15.16
C PRO A 2 -5.36 -11.17 13.92
N GLU A 3 -4.56 -10.12 14.09
CA GLU A 3 -4.19 -9.19 13.04
C GLU A 3 -2.99 -9.77 12.29
N ASP A 4 -3.24 -10.38 11.13
CA ASP A 4 -2.24 -11.10 10.35
C ASP A 4 -1.61 -10.20 9.27
N ILE A 5 -0.28 -10.32 9.13
CA ILE A 5 0.46 -9.70 8.04
C ILE A 5 0.36 -10.60 6.81
N ASN A 6 -0.32 -10.10 5.77
CA ASN A 6 -0.55 -10.84 4.54
C ASN A 6 0.61 -10.69 3.54
N SER A 7 1.31 -9.55 3.56
CA SER A 7 2.38 -9.27 2.61
C SER A 7 3.42 -8.32 3.20
N VAL A 8 4.68 -8.51 2.80
CA VAL A 8 5.81 -7.68 3.19
C VAL A 8 6.71 -7.41 1.99
N ALA A 9 7.24 -6.20 1.91
CA ALA A 9 8.25 -5.84 0.93
C ALA A 9 9.36 -5.02 1.60
N ILE A 10 10.59 -5.19 1.12
CA ILE A 10 11.74 -4.38 1.52
C ILE A 10 12.21 -3.58 0.31
N SER A 11 12.64 -2.35 0.56
CA SER A 11 13.16 -1.47 -0.46
C SER A 11 14.52 -1.95 -0.97
N SER A 12 14.93 -1.56 -2.18
CA SER A 12 16.11 -2.12 -2.86
C SER A 12 17.42 -1.79 -2.12
N ASN A 13 17.46 -0.64 -1.46
CA ASN A 13 18.58 -0.24 -0.60
C ASN A 13 18.49 -0.82 0.83
N GLY A 14 17.42 -1.55 1.14
CA GLY A 14 17.18 -2.16 2.45
C GLY A 14 16.88 -1.18 3.58
N THR A 15 16.45 0.05 3.29
CA THR A 15 16.17 1.08 4.30
C THR A 15 14.73 1.03 4.79
N TYR A 16 13.79 0.73 3.89
CA TYR A 16 12.36 0.77 4.19
C TYR A 16 11.72 -0.61 4.11
N ILE A 17 10.78 -0.86 5.00
CA ILE A 17 9.94 -2.06 5.03
C ILE A 17 8.49 -1.62 4.90
N ALA A 18 7.74 -2.23 3.99
CA ALA A 18 6.30 -2.08 3.87
C ALA A 18 5.61 -3.37 4.29
N ALA A 19 4.53 -3.28 5.08
CA ALA A 19 3.75 -4.44 5.51
C ALA A 19 2.25 -4.17 5.33
N GLY A 20 1.56 -5.08 4.65
CA GLY A 20 0.11 -5.07 4.49
C GLY A 20 -0.57 -6.05 5.44
N CYS A 21 -1.62 -5.62 6.11
CA CYS A 21 -2.32 -6.37 7.14
C CYS A 21 -3.80 -6.60 6.78
N ASP A 22 -4.40 -7.62 7.39
CA ASP A 22 -5.83 -7.91 7.32
C ASP A 22 -6.73 -6.93 8.07
N ASN A 23 -6.16 -6.12 8.97
CA ASN A 23 -6.82 -5.02 9.69
C ASN A 23 -7.04 -3.75 8.84
N ASP A 24 -7.02 -3.93 7.53
CA ASP A 24 -7.13 -2.89 6.51
C ASP A 24 -6.03 -1.81 6.54
N ARG A 25 -4.90 -2.05 7.22
CA ARG A 25 -3.79 -1.09 7.29
C ARG A 25 -2.57 -1.55 6.52
N ILE A 26 -1.89 -0.55 5.98
CA ILE A 26 -0.52 -0.66 5.53
C ILE A 26 0.39 0.11 6.49
N TYR A 27 1.56 -0.44 6.75
CA TYR A 27 2.59 0.15 7.60
C TYR A 27 3.87 0.34 6.79
N CYS A 28 4.57 1.45 7.01
CA CYS A 28 5.90 1.70 6.48
C CYS A 28 6.88 1.96 7.64
N PHE A 29 7.99 1.24 7.66
CA PHE A 29 9.02 1.34 8.69
C PHE A 29 10.35 1.74 8.07
N ASN A 30 11.19 2.41 8.86
CA ASN A 30 12.63 2.32 8.67
C ASN A 30 13.11 0.99 9.28
N LYS A 31 14.00 0.26 8.61
CA LYS A 31 14.48 -1.06 9.10
C LYS A 31 15.06 -1.06 10.52
N SER A 32 15.51 0.10 10.99
CA SER A 32 16.14 0.27 12.31
C SER A 32 15.16 0.68 13.40
N SER A 33 13.86 0.78 13.10
CA SER A 33 12.83 1.25 14.03
C SER A 33 11.65 0.28 14.09
N SER A 34 11.20 -0.04 15.30
CA SER A 34 9.95 -0.77 15.54
C SER A 34 8.72 0.14 15.49
N THR A 35 8.90 1.46 15.52
CA THR A 35 7.83 2.44 15.30
C THR A 35 7.71 2.72 13.79
N PRO A 36 6.51 2.61 13.19
CA PRO A 36 6.31 2.93 11.79
C PRO A 36 6.60 4.42 11.53
N LEU A 37 7.18 4.72 10.37
CA LEU A 37 7.27 6.09 9.83
C LEU A 37 5.88 6.67 9.62
N TRP A 38 4.98 5.82 9.11
CA TRP A 38 3.56 6.08 8.98
C TRP A 38 2.80 4.77 8.82
N ASP A 39 1.51 4.85 9.05
CA ASP A 39 0.52 3.84 8.70
C ASP A 39 -0.63 4.52 7.94
N TYR A 40 -1.43 3.72 7.22
CA TYR A 40 -2.59 4.22 6.52
C TYR A 40 -3.71 3.18 6.53
N TYR A 41 -4.93 3.61 6.89
CA TYR A 41 -6.14 2.78 6.85
C TYR A 41 -6.76 2.84 5.45
N VAL A 42 -6.75 1.70 4.76
CA VAL A 42 -7.19 1.55 3.37
C VAL A 42 -8.68 1.16 3.28
N GLY A 43 -9.25 0.61 4.36
CA GLY A 43 -10.65 0.19 4.43
C GLY A 43 -10.94 -1.19 3.82
N SER A 44 -9.92 -1.94 3.44
CA SER A 44 -10.01 -3.36 3.07
C SER A 44 -8.67 -4.07 3.28
N THR A 45 -8.73 -5.38 3.46
CA THR A 45 -7.56 -6.25 3.63
C THR A 45 -6.51 -6.04 2.55
N ILE A 46 -5.28 -5.75 2.97
CA ILE A 46 -4.15 -5.64 2.06
C ILE A 46 -3.65 -7.04 1.71
N ARG A 47 -3.52 -7.32 0.41
CA ARG A 47 -3.15 -8.65 -0.12
C ARG A 47 -1.72 -8.70 -0.63
N GLU A 48 -1.22 -7.58 -1.14
CA GLU A 48 0.12 -7.49 -1.70
C GLU A 48 0.67 -6.07 -1.49
N VAL A 49 1.96 -5.96 -1.19
CA VAL A 49 2.68 -4.70 -1.13
C VAL A 49 3.98 -4.80 -1.93
N VAL A 50 4.34 -3.71 -2.61
CA VAL A 50 5.62 -3.60 -3.33
C VAL A 50 6.25 -2.22 -3.09
N VAL A 51 7.57 -2.16 -3.09
CA VAL A 51 8.34 -0.92 -2.98
C VAL A 51 9.00 -0.62 -4.33
N SER A 52 8.96 0.63 -4.77
CA SER A 52 9.61 1.04 -6.02
C SER A 52 11.14 1.03 -5.89
N PHE A 53 11.83 0.72 -6.99
CA PHE A 53 13.30 0.67 -7.02
C PHE A 53 13.95 2.03 -6.71
N ASP A 54 13.27 3.14 -7.00
CA ASP A 54 13.77 4.49 -6.72
C ASP A 54 13.52 4.95 -5.28
N GLU A 55 13.01 4.06 -4.41
CA GLU A 55 12.89 4.26 -2.96
C GLU A 55 11.90 5.37 -2.57
N LYS A 56 11.03 5.78 -3.48
CA LYS A 56 10.07 6.86 -3.26
C LYS A 56 8.65 6.37 -3.00
N TYR A 57 8.29 5.22 -3.54
CA TYR A 57 6.90 4.81 -3.64
C TYR A 57 6.64 3.41 -3.12
N ILE A 58 5.42 3.23 -2.62
CA ILE A 58 4.85 1.93 -2.28
C ILE A 58 3.55 1.77 -3.07
N ALA A 59 3.31 0.60 -3.63
CA ALA A 59 1.98 0.22 -4.12
C ALA A 59 1.41 -0.90 -3.24
N ALA A 60 0.11 -0.84 -2.99
CA ALA A 60 -0.59 -1.85 -2.19
C ALA A 60 -1.87 -2.28 -2.92
N ALA A 61 -2.10 -3.60 -2.98
CA ALA A 61 -3.30 -4.19 -3.52
C ALA A 61 -4.29 -4.53 -2.38
N ALA A 62 -5.52 -4.07 -2.53
CA ALA A 62 -6.67 -4.34 -1.65
C ALA A 62 -7.94 -4.51 -2.52
N GLU A 63 -9.05 -3.82 -2.22
CA GLU A 63 -10.18 -3.67 -3.17
C GLU A 63 -9.89 -2.78 -4.39
N GLY A 64 -8.65 -2.31 -4.51
CA GLY A 64 -8.09 -1.57 -5.62
C GLY A 64 -6.58 -1.53 -5.50
N VAL A 65 -5.94 -0.63 -6.23
CA VAL A 65 -4.51 -0.34 -6.07
C VAL A 65 -4.34 1.03 -5.42
N TYR A 66 -3.55 1.09 -4.36
CA TYR A 66 -3.23 2.32 -3.64
C TYR A 66 -1.76 2.64 -3.84
N PHE A 67 -1.44 3.91 -4.04
CA PHE A 67 -0.08 4.37 -4.32
C PHE A 67 0.33 5.41 -3.26
N PHE A 68 1.48 5.18 -2.63
CA PHE A 68 1.95 5.97 -1.49
C PHE A 68 3.34 6.55 -1.74
N ASN A 69 3.64 7.68 -1.12
CA ASN A 69 4.98 8.23 -1.01
C ASN A 69 5.58 7.87 0.36
N ILE A 70 6.76 7.26 0.36
CA ILE A 70 7.45 6.81 1.57
C ILE A 70 7.81 7.98 2.49
N SER A 71 8.24 9.11 1.92
CA SER A 71 8.76 10.26 2.67
C SER A 71 7.70 11.29 3.04
N ASN A 72 6.47 11.18 2.52
CA ASN A 72 5.38 12.11 2.84
C ASN A 72 4.68 11.71 4.16
N ILE A 73 5.42 11.87 5.26
CA ILE A 73 4.96 11.51 6.60
C ILE A 73 3.70 12.32 6.94
N GLY A 74 2.64 11.64 7.39
CA GLY A 74 1.35 12.22 7.76
C GLY A 74 0.34 12.36 6.61
N SER A 75 0.77 12.27 5.35
CA SER A 75 -0.13 12.20 4.18
C SER A 75 0.45 11.31 3.08
N PRO A 76 0.69 10.02 3.36
CA PRO A 76 1.45 9.16 2.46
C PRO A 76 0.69 8.82 1.17
N LEU A 77 -0.65 8.79 1.19
CA LEU A 77 -1.45 8.42 0.02
C LEU A 77 -1.34 9.48 -1.09
N LEU A 78 -0.90 9.05 -2.27
CA LEU A 78 -0.87 9.88 -3.48
C LEU A 78 -2.12 9.68 -4.35
N GLY A 79 -2.69 8.48 -4.34
CA GLY A 79 -3.90 8.17 -5.09
C GLY A 79 -4.32 6.71 -4.98
N SER A 80 -5.56 6.42 -5.38
CA SER A 80 -6.10 5.07 -5.42
C SER A 80 -6.87 4.81 -6.72
N TYR A 81 -6.87 3.54 -7.13
CA TYR A 81 -7.54 3.03 -8.31
C TYR A 81 -8.46 1.87 -7.88
N PRO A 82 -9.71 2.16 -7.49
CA PRO A 82 -10.67 1.14 -7.06
C PRO A 82 -10.93 0.11 -8.17
N SER A 83 -11.13 -1.16 -7.79
CA SER A 83 -11.49 -2.20 -8.74
C SER A 83 -12.80 -1.90 -9.49
N SER A 84 -13.75 -1.21 -8.85
CA SER A 84 -14.99 -0.74 -9.49
C SER A 84 -14.76 0.18 -10.69
N ASN A 85 -13.67 0.96 -10.71
CA ASN A 85 -13.31 1.80 -11.85
C ASN A 85 -12.79 0.99 -13.06
N LEU A 86 -12.25 -0.22 -12.84
CA LEU A 86 -11.85 -1.13 -13.91
C LEU A 86 -13.08 -1.74 -14.61
N PHE A 87 -14.14 -2.04 -13.85
CA PHE A 87 -15.39 -2.56 -14.41
C PHE A 87 -16.21 -1.50 -15.14
N LEU A 88 -16.26 -0.26 -14.63
CA LEU A 88 -17.04 0.81 -15.25
C LEU A 88 -16.48 1.26 -16.61
N LYS A 89 -15.16 1.24 -16.84
CA LYS A 89 -14.59 1.56 -18.15
C LYS A 89 -14.96 0.57 -19.25
N ASN A 90 -15.17 -0.70 -18.90
CA ASN A 90 -15.55 -1.74 -19.86
C ASN A 90 -17.04 -1.72 -20.22
N LEU A 91 -17.89 -1.06 -19.42
CA LEU A 91 -19.33 -0.96 -19.70
C LEU A 91 -19.70 0.24 -20.60
N ILE A 92 -18.89 1.30 -20.61
CA ILE A 92 -19.22 2.57 -21.28
C ILE A 92 -18.56 2.71 -22.67
N LEU A 93 -17.59 1.84 -23.02
CA LEU A 93 -16.88 1.87 -24.32
C LEU A 93 -17.38 0.82 -25.35
N SER A 94 -18.57 0.24 -25.14
CA SER A 94 -19.18 -0.76 -26.05
C SER A 94 -20.42 -0.26 -26.81
N GLN A 95 -20.61 1.06 -26.94
CA GLN A 95 -21.65 1.66 -27.79
C GLN A 95 -21.05 2.57 -28.86
#